data_AF-A0A838JF85-F1
#
_entry.id   AF-A0A838JF85-F1
#
_cell.length_a   1.000
_cell.length_b   1.000
_cell.length_c   1.000
_cell.angle_alpha   90.00
_cell.angle_beta   90.00
_cell.angle_gamma   90.00
#
_symmetry.space_group_name_H-M   'P 1'
#
loop_
_entity.id
_entity.type
_entity.pdbx_description
1 polymer ?
#
loop_
_entity_poly.entity_id
_entity_poly.type
_entity_poly.pdbx_seq_one_letter_code
_entity_poly.pdbx_strand_id
1 'polypeptide(L)'
;MSEIHETPAPLSPEQRALIAVRRMKAKIEELERVQNEPIAIIGMNCRFPGGASDPERFWELLSQGRDGVTEVPPERWDADAYYDPDVTAPGKMPSRWGGFVEQVDQFDAAFFGITPREAQYMDPQQRLLLEVAWEAFERTGQTTDQLAGSPTGVFVAICNNDYSTLFQAVDPSQFNAYLATGNAHSIVANRLSYILDLRGPSIAIDTACSSSLVALHLACQSLRQGECQMALVGGVNLILSPYSTMALAKAHMLAADGRCKTFDHLADGFVRGEGCGVVVLKRLSQAQADGD
;
A
#
# COMPACT_ATOMS: atom_id res chain seq x y z
N MET A 1 15.12 6.82 72.35
CA MET A 1 13.89 6.75 71.55
C MET A 1 14.11 5.67 70.50
N SER A 2 13.70 4.42 70.77
CA SER A 2 13.84 3.32 69.82
C SER A 2 12.60 3.27 68.94
N GLU A 3 12.75 3.59 67.66
CA GLU A 3 11.72 3.35 66.65
C GLU A 3 11.56 1.83 66.49
N ILE A 4 10.38 1.34 66.85
CA ILE A 4 9.97 -0.04 66.62
C ILE A 4 9.69 -0.16 65.13
N HIS A 5 10.61 -0.78 64.40
CA HIS A 5 10.39 -1.20 63.02
C HIS A 5 9.48 -2.43 63.08
N GLU A 6 8.16 -2.23 63.04
CA GLU A 6 7.20 -3.32 62.90
C GLU A 6 7.37 -3.95 61.51
N THR A 7 8.00 -5.12 61.47
CA THR A 7 8.04 -5.97 60.27
C THR A 7 6.61 -6.41 59.97
N PRO A 8 6.05 -6.13 58.78
CA PRO A 8 4.67 -6.47 58.47
C PRO A 8 4.45 -7.99 58.60
N ALA A 9 3.36 -8.37 59.27
CA ALA A 9 3.02 -9.77 59.50
C ALA A 9 2.95 -10.55 58.17
N PRO A 10 3.46 -11.79 58.12
CA PRO A 10 3.47 -12.58 56.90
C PRO A 10 2.04 -12.86 56.41
N LEU A 11 1.80 -12.61 55.11
CA LEU A 11 0.50 -12.79 54.47
C LEU A 11 -0.02 -14.24 54.62
N SER A 12 -1.30 -14.38 54.94
CA SER A 12 -1.97 -15.67 54.96
C SER A 12 -1.96 -16.33 53.56
N PRO A 13 -2.11 -17.66 53.46
CA PRO A 13 -2.27 -18.35 52.18
C PRO A 13 -3.38 -17.73 51.30
N GLU A 14 -4.50 -17.33 51.90
CA GLU A 14 -5.63 -16.69 51.22
C GLU A 14 -5.29 -15.30 50.70
N GLN A 15 -4.57 -14.49 51.50
CA GLN A 15 -4.11 -13.16 51.09
C GLN A 15 -3.12 -13.26 49.92
N ARG A 16 -2.21 -14.25 49.94
CA ARG A 16 -1.29 -14.53 48.83
C ARG A 16 -2.03 -14.96 47.57
N ALA A 17 -3.03 -15.85 47.69
CA ALA A 17 -3.86 -16.29 46.58
C ALA A 17 -4.66 -15.13 45.97
N LEU A 18 -5.26 -14.26 46.79
CA LEU A 18 -5.99 -13.08 46.32
C LEU A 18 -5.09 -12.11 45.56
N ILE A 19 -3.87 -11.85 46.04
CA ILE A 19 -2.89 -11.01 45.34
C ILE A 19 -2.49 -11.64 44.00
N ALA A 20 -2.27 -12.96 43.96
CA ALA A 20 -1.93 -13.66 42.73
C ALA A 20 -3.07 -13.56 41.69
N VAL A 21 -4.32 -13.81 42.10
CA VAL A 21 -5.50 -13.67 41.21
C VAL A 21 -5.64 -12.23 40.71
N ARG A 22 -5.46 -11.22 41.55
CA ARG A 22 -5.51 -9.80 41.14
C ARG A 22 -4.42 -9.47 40.12
N ARG A 23 -3.19 -9.96 40.32
CA ARG A 23 -2.10 -9.79 39.35
C ARG A 23 -2.39 -10.48 38.02
N MET A 24 -2.93 -11.70 38.05
CA MET A 24 -3.28 -12.42 36.83
C MET A 24 -4.41 -11.71 36.07
N LYS A 25 -5.46 -11.25 36.76
CA LYS A 25 -6.53 -10.47 36.13
C LYS A 25 -6.03 -9.19 35.49
N ALA A 26 -5.24 -8.39 36.22
CA ALA A 26 -4.64 -7.17 35.68
C ALA A 26 -3.75 -7.46 34.47
N LYS A 27 -3.02 -8.58 34.47
CA LYS A 27 -2.19 -8.97 33.32
C LYS A 27 -3.03 -9.40 32.11
N ILE A 28 -4.16 -10.08 32.31
CA ILE A 28 -5.09 -10.44 31.23
C ILE A 28 -5.72 -9.18 30.64
N GLU A 29 -6.23 -8.29 31.47
CA GLU A 29 -6.83 -7.01 31.04
C GLU A 29 -5.82 -6.16 30.24
N GLU A 30 -4.56 -6.13 30.68
CA GLU A 30 -3.47 -5.46 29.95
C GLU A 30 -3.22 -6.08 28.57
N LEU A 31 -3.14 -7.41 28.50
CA LEU A 31 -2.93 -8.12 27.23
C LEU A 31 -4.12 -7.94 26.28
N GLU A 32 -5.34 -8.00 26.78
CA GLU A 32 -6.55 -7.73 26.00
C GLU A 32 -6.59 -6.29 25.49
N ARG A 33 -6.13 -5.31 26.29
CA ARG A 33 -6.05 -3.90 25.86
C ARG A 33 -5.04 -3.72 24.73
N VAL A 34 -3.85 -4.32 24.85
CA VAL A 34 -2.81 -4.26 23.80
C VAL A 34 -3.28 -4.97 22.53
N GLN A 35 -3.87 -6.16 22.67
CA GLN A 35 -4.34 -6.95 21.53
C GLN A 35 -5.48 -6.27 20.76
N ASN A 36 -6.36 -5.58 21.47
CA ASN A 36 -7.51 -4.88 20.89
C ASN A 36 -7.28 -3.37 20.76
N GLU A 37 -6.04 -2.91 20.86
CA GLU A 37 -5.74 -1.50 20.76
C GLU A 37 -6.20 -0.96 19.38
N PRO A 38 -7.04 0.09 19.36
CA PRO A 38 -7.45 0.72 18.11
C PRO A 38 -6.26 1.34 17.39
N ILE A 39 -6.28 1.27 16.07
CA ILE A 39 -5.25 1.86 15.21
C ILE A 39 -5.86 3.07 14.53
N ALA A 40 -5.23 4.23 14.71
CA ALA A 40 -5.62 5.48 14.08
C ALA A 40 -5.00 5.59 12.69
N ILE A 41 -5.77 6.05 11.71
CA ILE A 41 -5.26 6.55 10.45
C ILE A 41 -5.01 8.05 10.66
N ILE A 42 -3.74 8.45 10.68
CA ILE A 42 -3.34 9.84 10.96
C ILE A 42 -3.02 10.63 9.67
N GLY A 43 -2.92 9.94 8.54
CA GLY A 43 -2.70 10.57 7.23
C GLY A 43 -3.03 9.61 6.10
N MET A 44 -3.34 10.15 4.94
CA MET A 44 -3.64 9.37 3.74
C MET A 44 -3.41 10.19 2.49
N ASN A 45 -3.08 9.51 1.39
CA ASN A 45 -3.04 10.11 0.07
C ASN A 45 -3.24 9.05 -1.04
N CYS A 46 -3.58 9.48 -2.26
CA CYS A 46 -3.82 8.56 -3.36
C CYS A 46 -3.62 9.17 -4.75
N ARG A 47 -3.50 8.28 -5.74
CA ARG A 47 -3.62 8.56 -7.18
C ARG A 47 -4.53 7.49 -7.77
N PHE A 48 -5.70 7.89 -8.25
CA PHE A 48 -6.71 7.01 -8.83
C PHE A 48 -7.22 7.57 -10.18
N PRO A 49 -7.88 6.72 -11.00
CA PRO A 49 -8.46 7.14 -12.27
C PRO A 49 -9.49 8.27 -12.14
N GLY A 50 -9.72 8.98 -13.24
CA GLY A 50 -10.68 10.10 -13.29
C GLY A 50 -10.17 11.41 -12.67
N GLY A 51 -8.85 11.57 -12.55
CA GLY A 51 -8.20 12.78 -12.01
C GLY A 51 -8.17 12.84 -10.48
N ALA A 52 -8.45 11.73 -9.80
CA ALA A 52 -8.41 11.63 -8.34
C ALA A 52 -6.96 11.58 -7.84
N SER A 53 -6.33 12.75 -7.77
CA SER A 53 -4.92 12.90 -7.36
C SER A 53 -4.70 13.03 -5.85
N ASP A 54 -5.76 13.01 -5.05
CA ASP A 54 -5.70 13.18 -3.60
C ASP A 54 -7.06 12.74 -2.99
N PRO A 55 -7.17 12.59 -1.65
CA PRO A 55 -8.40 12.17 -0.99
C PRO A 55 -9.58 13.10 -1.27
N GLU A 56 -9.35 14.41 -1.39
CA GLU A 56 -10.40 15.40 -1.64
C GLU A 56 -11.00 15.22 -3.03
N ARG A 57 -10.17 15.12 -4.07
CA ARG A 57 -10.62 14.87 -5.45
C ARG A 57 -11.22 13.48 -5.63
N PHE A 58 -10.71 12.49 -4.90
CA PHE A 58 -11.34 11.17 -4.89
C PHE A 58 -12.75 11.24 -4.28
N TRP A 59 -12.92 11.98 -3.19
CA TRP A 59 -14.23 12.23 -2.61
C TRP A 59 -15.17 12.97 -3.57
N GLU A 60 -14.69 13.98 -4.30
CA GLU A 60 -15.48 14.67 -5.33
C GLU A 60 -15.95 13.71 -6.42
N LEU A 61 -15.07 12.83 -6.92
CA LEU A 61 -15.42 11.81 -7.91
C LEU A 61 -16.53 10.87 -7.39
N LEU A 62 -16.36 10.36 -6.16
CA LEU A 62 -17.31 9.43 -5.54
C LEU A 62 -18.66 10.10 -5.25
N SER A 63 -18.65 11.29 -4.64
CA SER A 63 -19.86 12.02 -4.25
C SER A 63 -20.70 12.48 -5.45
N GLN A 64 -20.07 12.66 -6.61
CA GLN A 64 -20.74 12.97 -7.87
C GLN A 64 -21.17 11.72 -8.66
N GLY A 65 -20.83 10.51 -8.20
CA GLY A 65 -21.11 9.26 -8.92
C GLY A 65 -20.43 9.20 -10.28
N ARG A 66 -19.26 9.82 -10.43
CA ARG A 66 -18.53 9.86 -11.70
C ARG A 66 -17.81 8.54 -11.95
N ASP A 67 -17.72 8.18 -13.22
CA ASP A 67 -16.95 7.04 -13.67
C ASP A 67 -15.57 7.48 -14.17
N GLY A 68 -14.51 6.82 -13.67
CA GLY A 68 -13.12 7.05 -14.04
C GLY A 68 -12.60 6.07 -15.11
N VAL A 69 -13.44 5.18 -15.64
CA VAL A 69 -13.08 4.27 -16.72
C VAL A 69 -13.01 5.02 -18.05
N THR A 70 -11.92 4.79 -18.79
CA THR A 70 -11.69 5.33 -20.14
C THR A 70 -11.27 4.20 -21.07
N GLU A 71 -11.17 4.51 -22.37
CA GLU A 71 -10.38 3.64 -23.25
C GLU A 71 -8.90 3.67 -22.85
N VAL A 72 -8.14 2.64 -23.24
CA VAL A 72 -6.69 2.59 -23.09
C VAL A 72 -6.07 3.85 -23.70
N PRO A 73 -5.28 4.64 -22.94
CA PRO A 73 -4.62 5.81 -23.47
C PRO A 73 -3.60 5.43 -24.56
N PRO A 74 -3.50 6.20 -25.66
CA PRO A 74 -2.63 5.88 -26.79
C PRO A 74 -1.14 5.85 -26.42
N GLU A 75 -0.74 6.54 -25.36
CA GLU A 75 0.62 6.52 -24.80
C GLU A 75 0.98 5.20 -24.10
N ARG A 76 0.01 4.34 -23.79
CA ARG A 76 0.26 3.03 -23.15
C ARG A 76 0.55 1.95 -24.19
N TRP A 77 -0.43 1.69 -25.06
CA TRP A 77 -0.30 0.81 -26.22
C TRP A 77 -1.45 1.05 -27.20
N ASP A 78 -1.27 0.59 -28.44
CA ASP A 78 -2.33 0.60 -29.46
C ASP A 78 -3.42 -0.42 -29.09
N ALA A 79 -4.56 0.05 -28.58
CA ALA A 79 -5.69 -0.80 -28.18
C ALA A 79 -6.34 -1.51 -29.37
N ASP A 80 -6.37 -0.88 -30.55
CA ASP A 80 -6.93 -1.47 -31.77
C ASP A 80 -6.14 -2.71 -32.19
N ALA A 81 -4.81 -2.70 -32.00
CA ALA A 81 -3.95 -3.83 -32.31
C ALA A 81 -4.31 -5.11 -31.53
N TYR A 82 -4.94 -5.00 -30.36
CA TYR A 82 -5.28 -6.15 -29.49
C TYR A 82 -6.78 -6.39 -29.35
N TYR A 83 -7.63 -5.54 -29.91
CA TYR A 83 -9.07 -5.71 -29.80
C TYR A 83 -9.62 -6.74 -30.81
N ASP A 84 -10.50 -7.61 -30.32
CA ASP A 84 -11.42 -8.41 -31.14
C ASP A 84 -12.65 -8.76 -30.28
N PRO A 85 -13.89 -8.52 -30.75
CA PRO A 85 -15.09 -8.90 -30.00
C PRO A 85 -15.19 -10.41 -29.75
N ASP A 86 -14.54 -11.25 -30.56
CA ASP A 86 -14.45 -12.69 -30.31
C ASP A 86 -13.43 -12.99 -29.21
N VAL A 87 -13.93 -13.36 -28.03
CA VAL A 87 -13.11 -13.76 -26.87
C VAL A 87 -12.20 -14.96 -27.17
N THR A 88 -12.48 -15.75 -28.20
CA THR A 88 -11.66 -16.90 -28.62
C THR A 88 -10.55 -16.52 -29.59
N ALA A 89 -10.58 -15.32 -30.20
CA ALA A 89 -9.61 -14.87 -31.19
C ALA A 89 -8.17 -14.88 -30.64
N PRO A 90 -7.22 -15.62 -31.24
CA PRO A 90 -5.86 -15.72 -30.72
C PRO A 90 -5.17 -14.35 -30.64
N GLY A 91 -4.52 -14.07 -29.50
CA GLY A 91 -3.77 -12.82 -29.33
C GLY A 91 -4.64 -11.56 -29.20
N LYS A 92 -5.95 -11.70 -28.96
CA LYS A 92 -6.90 -10.59 -28.85
C LYS A 92 -7.69 -10.60 -27.53
N MET A 93 -8.30 -9.46 -27.19
CA MET A 93 -9.20 -9.27 -26.05
C MET A 93 -10.46 -8.46 -26.44
N PRO A 94 -11.61 -8.73 -25.81
CA PRO A 94 -12.90 -8.12 -26.17
C PRO A 94 -13.15 -6.76 -25.52
N SER A 95 -12.16 -6.18 -24.84
CA SER A 95 -12.31 -4.91 -24.11
C SER A 95 -11.13 -3.99 -24.37
N ARG A 96 -11.41 -2.69 -24.43
CA ARG A 96 -10.46 -1.59 -24.56
C ARG A 96 -10.50 -0.66 -23.36
N TRP A 97 -11.18 -1.08 -22.30
CA TRP A 97 -11.54 -0.22 -21.19
C TRP A 97 -10.65 -0.47 -19.98
N GLY A 98 -10.38 0.57 -19.23
CA GLY A 98 -9.67 0.51 -17.96
C GLY A 98 -9.79 1.81 -17.19
N GLY A 99 -9.56 1.75 -15.89
CA GLY A 99 -9.29 2.96 -15.10
C GLY A 99 -7.79 3.24 -15.16
N PHE A 100 -7.38 4.36 -15.73
CA PHE A 100 -5.97 4.71 -15.88
C PHE A 100 -5.59 5.92 -15.03
N VAL A 101 -4.40 5.85 -14.42
CA VAL A 101 -3.76 7.00 -13.77
C VAL A 101 -2.98 7.77 -14.84
N GLU A 102 -3.09 9.10 -14.78
CA GLU A 102 -2.42 9.99 -15.71
C GLU A 102 -0.92 10.10 -15.37
N GLN A 103 -0.09 10.40 -16.38
CA GLN A 103 1.31 10.82 -16.20
C GLN A 103 2.22 9.85 -15.42
N VAL A 104 2.00 8.54 -15.54
CA VAL A 104 2.82 7.52 -14.84
C VAL A 104 4.29 7.46 -15.29
N ASP A 105 4.62 8.14 -16.39
CA ASP A 105 5.97 8.30 -16.90
C ASP A 105 6.74 9.45 -16.22
N GLN A 106 6.04 10.38 -15.57
CA GLN A 106 6.61 11.54 -14.89
C GLN A 106 7.04 11.20 -13.45
N PHE A 107 8.12 11.82 -12.99
CA PHE A 107 8.67 11.64 -11.64
C PHE A 107 9.73 12.70 -11.32
N ASP A 108 9.66 13.32 -10.14
CA ASP A 108 10.71 14.23 -9.66
C ASP A 108 11.90 13.45 -9.06
N ALA A 109 12.75 12.93 -9.94
CA ALA A 109 13.89 12.12 -9.51
C ALA A 109 14.89 12.90 -8.63
N ALA A 110 15.08 14.19 -8.89
CA ALA A 110 16.05 15.01 -8.17
C ALA A 110 15.63 15.23 -6.72
N PHE A 111 14.33 15.44 -6.47
CA PHE A 111 13.77 15.53 -5.13
C PHE A 111 14.09 14.32 -4.25
N PHE A 112 13.99 13.11 -4.83
CA PHE A 112 14.27 11.85 -4.13
C PHE A 112 15.75 11.42 -4.16
N GLY A 113 16.65 12.28 -4.64
CA GLY A 113 18.08 11.96 -4.76
C GLY A 113 18.40 10.84 -5.76
N ILE A 114 17.50 10.60 -6.72
CA ILE A 114 17.61 9.56 -7.74
C ILE A 114 18.18 10.17 -9.02
N THR A 115 19.16 9.50 -9.63
CA THR A 115 19.73 9.98 -10.89
C THR A 115 18.74 9.79 -12.05
N PRO A 116 18.76 10.65 -13.07
CA PRO A 116 17.89 10.47 -14.25
C PRO A 116 18.06 9.10 -14.92
N ARG A 117 19.30 8.58 -14.91
CA ARG A 117 19.62 7.25 -15.44
C ARG A 117 18.95 6.14 -14.63
N GLU A 118 18.97 6.20 -13.30
CA GLU A 118 18.27 5.22 -12.46
C GLU A 118 16.75 5.30 -12.65
N ALA A 119 16.19 6.52 -12.64
CA ALA A 119 14.75 6.74 -12.77
C ALA A 119 14.16 6.13 -14.06
N GLN A 120 14.93 6.14 -15.16
CA GLN A 120 14.54 5.50 -16.43
C GLN A 120 14.35 3.98 -16.32
N TYR A 121 15.04 3.31 -15.40
CA TYR A 121 14.93 1.85 -15.21
C TYR A 121 14.05 1.48 -14.00
N MET A 122 13.50 2.47 -13.29
CA MET A 122 12.57 2.26 -12.18
C MET A 122 11.16 2.04 -12.68
N ASP A 123 10.52 0.97 -12.20
CA ASP A 123 9.09 0.74 -12.37
C ASP A 123 8.31 2.00 -11.95
N PRO A 124 7.45 2.55 -12.83
CA PRO A 124 6.48 3.60 -12.49
C PRO A 124 5.75 3.38 -11.15
N GLN A 125 5.51 2.12 -10.75
CA GLN A 125 4.90 1.79 -9.46
C GLN A 125 5.76 2.25 -8.27
N GLN A 126 7.10 2.13 -8.35
CA GLN A 126 8.00 2.63 -7.31
C GLN A 126 8.00 4.17 -7.25
N ARG A 127 8.00 4.81 -8.42
CA ARG A 127 8.03 6.27 -8.57
C ARG A 127 6.76 6.90 -8.00
N LEU A 128 5.61 6.40 -8.43
CA LEU A 128 4.29 6.84 -7.97
C LEU A 128 4.14 6.65 -6.46
N LEU A 129 4.57 5.49 -5.93
CA LEU A 129 4.47 5.22 -4.51
C LEU A 129 5.34 6.16 -3.67
N LEU A 130 6.53 6.54 -4.14
CA LEU A 130 7.39 7.51 -3.45
C LEU A 130 6.71 8.86 -3.26
N GLU A 131 6.10 9.39 -4.33
CA GLU A 131 5.37 10.65 -4.28
C GLU A 131 4.15 10.55 -3.36
N VAL A 132 3.33 9.50 -3.52
CA VAL A 132 2.11 9.33 -2.72
C VAL A 132 2.43 9.12 -1.23
N ALA A 133 3.50 8.38 -0.92
CA ALA A 133 3.96 8.17 0.45
C ALA A 133 4.50 9.45 1.09
N TRP A 134 5.28 10.24 0.33
CA TRP A 134 5.76 11.53 0.79
C TRP A 134 4.60 12.46 1.17
N GLU A 135 3.65 12.65 0.25
CA GLU A 135 2.47 13.49 0.45
C GLU A 135 1.57 12.97 1.59
N ALA A 136 1.49 11.65 1.77
CA ALA A 136 0.77 11.06 2.91
C ALA A 136 1.43 11.42 4.25
N PHE A 137 2.77 11.44 4.31
CA PHE A 137 3.49 11.91 5.50
C PHE A 137 3.36 13.42 5.71
N GLU A 138 3.43 14.24 4.66
CA GLU A 138 3.21 15.69 4.78
C GLU A 138 1.85 16.00 5.42
N ARG A 139 0.81 15.24 5.07
CA ARG A 139 -0.53 15.36 5.66
C ARG A 139 -0.63 14.95 7.13
N THR A 140 0.35 14.23 7.66
CA THR A 140 0.45 13.93 9.11
C THR A 140 1.17 15.04 9.89
N GLY A 141 1.77 16.02 9.21
CA GLY A 141 2.58 17.07 9.85
C GLY A 141 3.94 16.59 10.36
N GLN A 142 4.33 15.35 10.06
CA GLN A 142 5.65 14.80 10.43
C GLN A 142 6.74 15.40 9.55
N THR A 143 7.83 15.85 10.15
CA THR A 143 9.01 16.31 9.42
C THR A 143 9.91 15.14 9.05
N THR A 144 10.76 15.32 8.03
CA THR A 144 11.77 14.33 7.66
C THR A 144 12.69 13.97 8.82
N ASP A 145 13.03 14.93 9.68
CA ASP A 145 13.88 14.71 10.86
C ASP A 145 13.19 13.86 11.93
N GLN A 146 11.85 13.93 12.03
CA GLN A 146 11.07 13.07 12.92
C GLN A 146 10.95 11.64 12.39
N LEU A 147 10.90 11.49 11.06
CA LEU A 147 10.83 10.19 10.39
C LEU A 147 12.20 9.48 10.37
N ALA A 148 13.28 10.22 10.16
CA ALA A 148 14.61 9.65 10.02
C ALA A 148 15.06 8.92 11.30
N GLY A 149 15.49 7.67 11.15
CA GLY A 149 15.89 6.79 12.25
C GLY A 149 14.72 6.23 13.08
N SER A 150 13.47 6.63 12.79
CA SER A 150 12.31 6.20 13.57
C SER A 150 11.98 4.72 13.34
N PRO A 151 11.39 4.02 14.33
CA PRO A 151 10.90 2.65 14.18
C PRO A 151 9.57 2.63 13.40
N THR A 152 9.55 3.21 12.20
CA THR A 152 8.39 3.24 11.31
C THR A 152 8.44 2.05 10.37
N GLY A 153 7.39 1.24 10.37
CA GLY A 153 7.24 0.11 9.45
C GLY A 153 6.69 0.53 8.09
N VAL A 154 7.00 -0.22 7.04
CA VAL A 154 6.57 -0.02 5.65
C VAL A 154 5.99 -1.33 5.14
N PHE A 155 4.69 -1.32 4.83
CA PHE A 155 3.94 -2.49 4.37
C PHE A 155 3.29 -2.16 3.03
N VAL A 156 3.83 -2.69 1.94
CA VAL A 156 3.38 -2.32 0.59
C VAL A 156 2.82 -3.51 -0.16
N ALA A 157 1.61 -3.35 -0.67
CA ALA A 157 0.98 -4.27 -1.58
C ALA A 157 1.38 -3.98 -3.05
N ILE A 158 1.85 -4.99 -3.76
CA ILE A 158 2.18 -4.92 -5.18
C ILE A 158 2.12 -6.33 -5.80
N CYS A 159 1.60 -6.45 -7.02
CA CYS A 159 1.48 -7.75 -7.71
C CYS A 159 1.92 -7.71 -9.18
N ASN A 160 1.74 -6.59 -9.89
CA ASN A 160 2.11 -6.50 -11.31
C ASN A 160 3.61 -6.22 -11.48
N ASN A 161 4.19 -6.71 -12.58
CA ASN A 161 5.58 -6.49 -12.95
C ASN A 161 5.76 -6.21 -14.46
N ASP A 162 4.78 -5.53 -15.05
CA ASP A 162 4.72 -5.26 -16.49
C ASP A 162 5.98 -4.53 -17.00
N TYR A 163 6.55 -3.63 -16.19
CA TYR A 163 7.72 -2.85 -16.60
C TYR A 163 8.96 -3.73 -16.81
N SER A 164 9.18 -4.73 -15.95
CA SER A 164 10.22 -5.75 -16.14
C SER A 164 10.02 -6.54 -17.43
N THR A 165 8.76 -6.92 -17.74
CA THR A 165 8.42 -7.62 -18.98
C THR A 165 8.71 -6.78 -20.23
N LEU A 166 8.45 -5.47 -20.18
CA LEU A 166 8.79 -4.56 -21.28
C LEU A 166 10.30 -4.55 -21.56
N PHE A 167 11.15 -4.62 -20.52
CA PHE A 167 12.60 -4.73 -20.72
C PHE A 167 13.06 -6.10 -21.22
N GLN A 168 12.33 -7.19 -20.95
CA GLN A 168 12.67 -8.50 -21.51
C GLN A 168 12.49 -8.55 -23.04
N ALA A 169 11.66 -7.65 -23.59
CA ALA A 169 11.45 -7.52 -25.03
C ALA A 169 12.50 -6.62 -25.73
N VAL A 170 13.38 -5.94 -24.99
CA VAL A 170 14.43 -5.08 -25.57
C VAL A 170 15.77 -5.81 -25.70
N ASP A 171 16.70 -5.19 -26.44
CA ASP A 171 18.07 -5.68 -26.64
C ASP A 171 18.78 -5.94 -25.28
N PRO A 172 19.33 -7.15 -25.05
CA PRO A 172 20.15 -7.46 -23.86
C PRO A 172 21.26 -6.44 -23.56
N SER A 173 21.76 -5.72 -24.57
CA SER A 173 22.76 -4.66 -24.38
C SER A 173 22.29 -3.50 -23.50
N GLN A 174 20.97 -3.33 -23.32
CA GLN A 174 20.37 -2.29 -22.48
C GLN A 174 20.31 -2.67 -20.99
N PHE A 175 20.63 -3.93 -20.65
CA PHE A 175 20.64 -4.39 -19.27
C PHE A 175 21.74 -3.72 -18.46
N ASN A 176 21.38 -3.21 -17.28
CA ASN A 176 22.30 -2.61 -16.34
C ASN A 176 21.86 -2.84 -14.90
N ALA A 177 22.70 -2.42 -13.95
CA ALA A 177 22.50 -2.65 -12.52
C ALA A 177 21.17 -2.07 -11.97
N TYR A 178 20.64 -0.99 -12.56
CA TYR A 178 19.39 -0.36 -12.10
C TYR A 178 18.14 -1.18 -12.42
N LEU A 179 18.17 -2.12 -13.37
CA LEU A 179 17.01 -2.97 -13.65
C LEU A 179 16.65 -3.86 -12.47
N ALA A 180 17.67 -4.39 -11.78
CA ALA A 180 17.47 -5.28 -10.64
C ALA A 180 16.76 -4.56 -9.49
N THR A 181 17.22 -3.35 -9.13
CA THR A 181 16.60 -2.56 -8.05
C THR A 181 15.35 -1.83 -8.49
N GLY A 182 15.27 -1.42 -9.76
CA GLY A 182 14.14 -0.68 -10.32
C GLY A 182 12.87 -1.51 -10.48
N ASN A 183 12.94 -2.84 -10.51
CA ASN A 183 11.79 -3.70 -10.81
C ASN A 183 11.52 -4.79 -9.76
N ALA A 184 12.40 -4.99 -8.78
CA ALA A 184 12.15 -5.95 -7.71
C ALA A 184 11.05 -5.44 -6.76
N HIS A 185 10.01 -6.24 -6.53
CA HIS A 185 8.91 -5.89 -5.63
C HIS A 185 9.37 -5.59 -4.20
N SER A 186 10.38 -6.30 -3.69
CA SER A 186 10.96 -6.02 -2.37
C SER A 186 11.52 -4.59 -2.26
N ILE A 187 12.01 -4.02 -3.36
CA ILE A 187 12.58 -2.67 -3.39
C ILE A 187 11.49 -1.61 -3.28
N VAL A 188 10.24 -1.91 -3.63
CA VAL A 188 9.13 -0.96 -3.54
C VAL A 188 8.94 -0.49 -2.08
N ALA A 189 8.97 -1.42 -1.11
CA ALA A 189 8.97 -1.08 0.31
C ALA A 189 10.33 -0.56 0.78
N ASN A 190 11.43 -1.25 0.42
CA ASN A 190 12.75 -0.92 0.95
C ASN A 190 13.27 0.45 0.50
N ARG A 191 12.85 0.94 -0.67
CA ARG A 191 13.25 2.25 -1.18
C ARG A 191 12.61 3.38 -0.35
N LEU A 192 11.37 3.21 0.10
CA LEU A 192 10.74 4.13 1.05
C LEU A 192 11.51 4.15 2.37
N SER A 193 11.80 2.98 2.93
CA SER A 193 12.60 2.87 4.15
C SER A 193 13.99 3.50 4.00
N TYR A 194 14.62 3.33 2.84
CA TYR A 194 15.95 3.89 2.57
C TYR A 194 15.92 5.42 2.46
N ILE A 195 15.02 5.98 1.64
CA ILE A 195 14.96 7.42 1.36
C ILE A 195 14.51 8.21 2.60
N LEU A 196 13.57 7.67 3.38
CA LEU A 196 13.02 8.33 4.57
C LEU A 196 13.71 7.88 5.87
N ASP A 197 14.76 7.05 5.77
CA ASP A 197 15.50 6.44 6.88
C ASP A 197 14.62 5.75 7.95
N LEU A 198 13.60 5.00 7.50
CA LEU A 198 12.66 4.28 8.37
C LEU A 198 13.25 2.94 8.80
N ARG A 199 13.25 2.66 10.11
CA ARG A 199 13.95 1.51 10.72
C ARG A 199 13.03 0.41 11.26
N GLY A 200 11.73 0.45 10.94
CA GLY A 200 10.81 -0.65 11.23
C GLY A 200 10.83 -1.76 10.18
N PRO A 201 9.90 -2.74 10.26
CA PRO A 201 9.75 -3.78 9.24
C PRO A 201 9.48 -3.17 7.86
N SER A 202 10.10 -3.70 6.80
CA SER A 202 9.89 -3.25 5.42
C SER A 202 9.55 -4.45 4.54
N ILE A 203 8.29 -4.54 4.11
CA ILE A 203 7.73 -5.77 3.52
C ILE A 203 6.89 -5.43 2.28
N ALA A 204 7.19 -6.13 1.18
CA ALA A 204 6.34 -6.19 0.01
C ALA A 204 5.43 -7.43 0.08
N ILE A 205 4.15 -7.27 -0.26
CA ILE A 205 3.10 -8.26 -0.04
C ILE A 205 2.31 -8.48 -1.33
N ASP A 206 2.16 -9.74 -1.71
CA ASP A 206 1.30 -10.15 -2.81
C ASP A 206 0.38 -11.30 -2.37
N THR A 207 -0.91 -11.01 -2.35
CA THR A 207 -2.03 -11.94 -2.19
C THR A 207 -3.12 -11.63 -3.24
N ALA A 208 -2.72 -11.11 -4.41
CA ALA A 208 -3.60 -10.57 -5.44
C ALA A 208 -4.54 -9.46 -4.91
N CYS A 209 -5.85 -9.56 -5.11
CA CYS A 209 -6.82 -8.50 -4.82
C CYS A 209 -6.90 -8.12 -3.33
N SER A 210 -6.48 -9.01 -2.41
CA SER A 210 -6.50 -8.74 -0.96
C SER A 210 -5.23 -8.04 -0.45
N SER A 211 -4.22 -7.83 -1.30
CA SER A 211 -2.87 -7.46 -0.87
C SER A 211 -2.83 -6.21 0.01
N SER A 212 -3.58 -5.15 -0.34
CA SER A 212 -3.60 -3.90 0.44
C SER A 212 -4.21 -4.10 1.84
N LEU A 213 -5.25 -4.93 1.97
CA LEU A 213 -5.86 -5.25 3.26
C LEU A 213 -4.99 -6.20 4.09
N VAL A 214 -4.24 -7.10 3.44
CA VAL A 214 -3.23 -7.93 4.12
C VAL A 214 -2.07 -7.07 4.62
N ALA A 215 -1.61 -6.09 3.84
CA ALA A 215 -0.63 -5.11 4.27
C ALA A 215 -1.11 -4.30 5.48
N LEU A 216 -2.35 -3.81 5.44
CA LEU A 216 -2.99 -3.13 6.56
C LEU A 216 -3.07 -4.03 7.80
N HIS A 217 -3.47 -5.29 7.62
CA HIS A 217 -3.54 -6.26 8.72
C HIS A 217 -2.18 -6.47 9.39
N LEU A 218 -1.11 -6.69 8.60
CA LEU A 218 0.24 -6.89 9.14
C LEU A 218 0.78 -5.64 9.83
N ALA A 219 0.51 -4.45 9.29
CA ALA A 219 0.87 -3.19 9.92
C ALA A 219 0.18 -2.99 11.28
N CYS A 220 -1.12 -3.24 11.36
CA CYS A 220 -1.87 -3.20 12.61
C CYS A 220 -1.31 -4.19 13.65
N GLN A 221 -0.94 -5.39 13.23
CA GLN A 221 -0.34 -6.40 14.09
C GLN A 221 1.05 -5.97 14.58
N SER A 222 1.86 -5.38 13.70
CA SER A 222 3.20 -4.88 14.02
C SER A 222 3.16 -3.72 15.01
N LEU A 223 2.19 -2.80 14.84
CA LEU A 223 1.93 -1.70 15.79
C LEU A 223 1.50 -2.23 17.17
N ARG A 224 0.58 -3.20 17.23
CA ARG A 224 0.11 -3.79 18.50
C ARG A 224 1.19 -4.58 19.22
N GLN A 225 2.08 -5.23 18.47
CA GLN A 225 3.21 -5.99 19.03
C GLN A 225 4.40 -5.10 19.40
N GLY A 226 4.37 -3.82 19.05
CA GLY A 226 5.45 -2.88 19.33
C GLY A 226 6.70 -3.08 18.46
N GLU A 227 6.58 -3.81 17.35
CA GLU A 227 7.65 -3.96 16.35
C GLU A 227 7.92 -2.64 15.60
N CYS A 228 6.90 -1.79 15.52
CA CYS A 228 7.00 -0.41 15.05
C CYS A 228 6.12 0.52 15.91
N GLN A 229 6.39 1.83 15.84
CA GLN A 229 5.60 2.86 16.54
C GLN A 229 4.66 3.62 15.60
N MET A 230 5.01 3.65 14.32
CA MET A 230 4.22 4.17 13.22
C MET A 230 4.32 3.18 12.06
N ALA A 231 3.31 3.11 11.19
CA ALA A 231 3.37 2.27 10.00
C ALA A 231 2.82 3.01 8.78
N LEU A 232 3.56 2.94 7.68
CA LEU A 232 3.09 3.31 6.36
C LEU A 232 2.57 2.07 5.65
N VAL A 233 1.31 2.14 5.22
CA VAL A 233 0.65 1.07 4.47
C VAL A 233 0.30 1.58 3.09
N GLY A 234 0.87 0.95 2.06
CA GLY A 234 0.66 1.33 0.67
C GLY A 234 0.11 0.18 -0.16
N GLY A 235 -0.53 0.52 -1.27
CA GLY A 235 -0.84 -0.42 -2.34
C GLY A 235 -0.74 0.27 -3.69
N VAL A 236 -0.06 -0.36 -4.65
CA VAL A 236 0.13 0.18 -5.99
C VAL A 236 -0.14 -0.89 -7.05
N ASN A 237 -0.83 -0.48 -8.11
CA ASN A 237 -1.10 -1.30 -9.29
C ASN A 237 -1.11 -0.41 -10.53
N LEU A 238 -0.24 -0.71 -11.49
CA LEU A 238 -0.26 -0.10 -12.82
C LEU A 238 -0.41 -1.17 -13.91
N ILE A 239 -0.98 -0.77 -15.03
CA ILE A 239 -1.21 -1.60 -16.22
C ILE A 239 -0.38 -0.99 -17.34
N LEU A 240 0.82 -1.55 -17.56
CA LEU A 240 1.80 -0.99 -18.49
C LEU A 240 1.90 -1.78 -19.79
N SER A 241 1.31 -2.97 -19.84
CA SER A 241 1.28 -3.82 -21.03
C SER A 241 -0.10 -4.48 -21.23
N PRO A 242 -0.46 -4.86 -22.47
CA PRO A 242 -1.72 -5.52 -22.76
C PRO A 242 -1.75 -6.99 -22.29
N TYR A 243 -0.59 -7.62 -22.09
CA TYR A 243 -0.49 -9.08 -21.99
C TYR A 243 -1.23 -9.68 -20.79
N SER A 244 -1.14 -9.04 -19.62
CA SER A 244 -1.86 -9.49 -18.42
C SER A 244 -3.38 -9.30 -18.58
N THR A 245 -3.82 -8.21 -19.22
CA THR A 245 -5.23 -7.98 -19.54
C THR A 245 -5.76 -9.04 -20.52
N MET A 246 -4.97 -9.40 -21.54
CA MET A 246 -5.34 -10.46 -22.48
C MET A 246 -5.50 -11.82 -21.79
N ALA A 247 -4.60 -12.17 -20.87
CA ALA A 247 -4.72 -13.41 -20.10
C ALA A 247 -6.01 -13.46 -19.27
N LEU A 248 -6.35 -12.36 -18.60
CA LEU A 248 -7.60 -12.22 -17.84
C LEU A 248 -8.85 -12.28 -18.74
N ALA A 249 -8.76 -11.70 -19.94
CA ALA A 249 -9.82 -11.81 -20.96
C ALA A 249 -10.05 -13.27 -21.38
N LYS A 250 -8.97 -14.04 -21.63
CA LYS A 250 -9.07 -15.47 -21.96
C LYS A 250 -9.61 -16.32 -20.81
N ALA A 251 -9.46 -15.84 -19.58
CA ALA A 251 -10.08 -16.45 -18.41
C ALA A 251 -11.54 -16.02 -18.19
N HIS A 252 -12.14 -15.28 -19.12
CA HIS A 252 -13.51 -14.76 -19.03
C HIS A 252 -13.77 -13.90 -17.78
N MET A 253 -12.73 -13.20 -17.31
CA MET A 253 -12.84 -12.37 -16.12
C MET A 253 -13.28 -10.92 -16.40
N LEU A 254 -13.16 -10.47 -17.66
CA LEU A 254 -13.38 -9.07 -18.03
C LEU A 254 -14.78 -8.83 -18.60
N ALA A 255 -15.42 -7.76 -18.15
CA ALA A 255 -16.65 -7.24 -18.74
C ALA A 255 -16.36 -6.62 -20.12
N ALA A 256 -17.14 -6.97 -21.13
CA ALA A 256 -16.92 -6.49 -22.50
C ALA A 256 -17.18 -4.98 -22.65
N ASP A 257 -18.12 -4.45 -21.87
CA ASP A 257 -18.44 -3.02 -21.80
C ASP A 257 -17.51 -2.23 -20.87
N GLY A 258 -16.55 -2.91 -20.23
CA GLY A 258 -15.59 -2.26 -19.35
C GLY A 258 -16.18 -1.74 -18.05
N ARG A 259 -17.28 -2.29 -17.54
CA ARG A 259 -17.90 -1.83 -16.30
C ARG A 259 -18.03 -2.92 -15.24
N CYS A 260 -17.62 -2.58 -14.02
CA CYS A 260 -17.96 -3.37 -12.84
C CYS A 260 -19.43 -3.10 -12.45
N LYS A 261 -20.35 -3.96 -12.88
CA LYS A 261 -21.79 -3.85 -12.59
C LYS A 261 -22.14 -4.56 -11.27
N THR A 262 -21.50 -4.14 -10.19
CA THR A 262 -21.58 -4.83 -8.89
C THR A 262 -23.03 -4.91 -8.40
N PHE A 263 -23.49 -6.13 -8.12
CA PHE A 263 -24.86 -6.47 -7.68
C PHE A 263 -25.96 -6.29 -8.73
N ASP A 264 -25.63 -5.97 -9.99
CA ASP A 264 -26.61 -5.89 -11.08
C ASP A 264 -26.84 -7.28 -11.73
N HIS A 265 -28.04 -7.52 -12.26
CA HIS A 265 -28.37 -8.73 -13.03
C HIS A 265 -27.59 -8.87 -14.34
N LEU A 266 -27.02 -7.77 -14.87
CA LEU A 266 -26.17 -7.74 -16.06
C LEU A 266 -24.67 -7.89 -15.74
N ALA A 267 -24.30 -8.24 -14.51
CA ALA A 267 -22.90 -8.47 -14.15
C ALA A 267 -22.28 -9.63 -14.96
N ASP A 268 -21.20 -9.33 -15.68
CA ASP A 268 -20.54 -10.23 -16.64
C ASP A 268 -19.00 -10.27 -16.51
N GLY A 269 -18.45 -9.60 -15.50
CA GLY A 269 -17.01 -9.51 -15.25
C GLY A 269 -16.62 -8.22 -14.56
N PHE A 270 -15.31 -7.95 -14.50
CA PHE A 270 -14.77 -6.69 -13.98
C PHE A 270 -14.01 -5.92 -15.06
N VAL A 271 -13.70 -4.66 -14.78
CA VAL A 271 -12.75 -3.85 -15.57
C VAL A 271 -11.50 -3.60 -14.72
N ARG A 272 -10.33 -3.68 -15.33
CA ARG A 272 -9.08 -3.42 -14.61
C ARG A 272 -8.93 -1.92 -14.32
N GLY A 273 -8.35 -1.61 -13.17
CA GLY A 273 -8.04 -0.23 -12.79
C GLY A 273 -6.62 -0.12 -12.25
N GLU A 274 -5.98 1.01 -12.53
CA GLU A 274 -4.74 1.46 -11.93
C GLU A 274 -5.00 2.19 -10.61
N GLY A 275 -3.98 2.31 -9.77
CA GLY A 275 -4.05 3.15 -8.59
C GLY A 275 -2.87 3.01 -7.66
N CYS A 276 -2.65 4.05 -6.85
CA CYS A 276 -1.76 4.05 -5.71
C CYS A 276 -2.48 4.68 -4.52
N GLY A 277 -2.50 3.99 -3.37
CA GLY A 277 -3.08 4.51 -2.14
C GLY A 277 -2.16 4.25 -0.97
N VAL A 278 -2.00 5.25 -0.09
CA VAL A 278 -1.18 5.15 1.12
C VAL A 278 -1.95 5.68 2.32
N VAL A 279 -1.83 4.99 3.45
CA VAL A 279 -2.28 5.46 4.77
C VAL A 279 -1.12 5.37 5.78
N VAL A 280 -1.10 6.31 6.72
CA VAL A 280 -0.14 6.34 7.84
C VAL A 280 -0.89 6.03 9.13
N LEU A 281 -0.33 5.12 9.90
CA LEU A 281 -0.98 4.51 11.05
C LEU A 281 -0.17 4.70 12.33
N LYS A 282 -0.88 4.90 13.44
CA LYS A 282 -0.36 4.78 14.80
C LYS A 282 -1.34 4.03 15.68
N ARG A 283 -0.87 3.52 16.81
CA ARG A 283 -1.78 3.17 17.91
C ARG A 283 -2.57 4.41 18.32
N LEU A 284 -3.87 4.28 18.55
CA LEU A 284 -4.74 5.42 18.87
C LEU A 284 -4.26 6.17 20.12
N SER A 285 -3.79 5.45 21.14
CA SER A 285 -3.23 6.04 22.35
C SER A 285 -2.01 6.94 22.05
N GLN A 286 -1.15 6.51 21.11
CA GLN A 286 0.01 7.27 20.67
C GLN A 286 -0.41 8.49 19.84
N ALA A 287 -1.37 8.32 18.93
CA ALA A 287 -1.86 9.43 18.12
C ALA A 287 -2.44 10.56 18.98
N GLN A 288 -3.22 10.20 20.00
CA GLN A 288 -3.75 11.14 20.99
C GLN A 288 -2.66 11.80 21.84
N ALA A 289 -1.61 11.05 22.20
CA ALA A 289 -0.49 11.59 22.97
C ALA A 289 0.35 12.58 22.16
N ASP A 290 0.50 12.33 20.86
CA ASP A 290 1.25 13.18 19.93
C ASP A 290 0.43 14.38 19.43
N GLY A 291 -0.90 14.32 19.56
CA GLY A 291 -1.81 15.37 19.10
C GLY A 291 -1.99 15.39 17.59
N ASP A 292 -1.92 14.22 16.95
CA ASP A 292 -2.17 14.04 15.51
C ASP A 292 -3.64 14.35 15.14
#